data_AF-A0A059XDU7-F1
#
_entry.id   AF-A0A059XDU7-F1
#
_cell.length_a   1.000
_cell.length_b   1.000
_cell.length_c   1.000
_cell.angle_alpha   90.00
_cell.angle_beta   90.00
_cell.angle_gamma   90.00
#
_symmetry.space_group_name_H-M   'P 1'
#
loop_
_entity.id
_entity.type
_entity.pdbx_description
1 polymer ?
#
loop_
_entity_poly.entity_id
_entity_poly.type
_entity_poly.pdbx_seq_one_letter_code
_entity_poly.pdbx_strand_id
1 'polypeptide(L)'
;MQGKGVIKFFAILLAIVCIYQLSFTWVAHKVENDARIYAKGDTAKEKSYLDSISTQPVYPVLDHTYQYCVDRELALGLDLKGGMNVTMQLSLVELVKQLSNNNPDPAFNQAISNANVAVKNGSQTDYITLFVNEYEKLNPNGKLASIFSTKDNQSHLKFNASNNEVESYLKEEAAAAVQQSYTVLNTRIDQFGVTQPNIQLEKNSNRILIELPGVKDHERVRKLLSGTAKLEFYQTYDNQEVYPLLASVDKLLSAKSKLADSSKTKNVADKGKDTTSTAKGALALLNKVKTNKKDTSALANQAAFAAEHPLSSILQTPSYQDQTGAQQLRPGPVVGWSAQKDTAKVMAYLRSNDVKSIIPQTMRF
;
A
#
# COMPACT_ATOMS: atom_id res chain seq x y z
N MET A 1 -3.28 -61.67 -25.28
CA MET A 1 -3.47 -60.42 -26.07
C MET A 1 -4.62 -59.51 -25.57
N GLN A 2 -5.28 -59.80 -24.43
CA GLN A 2 -6.54 -59.16 -24.03
C GLN A 2 -6.46 -57.75 -23.39
N GLY A 3 -5.26 -57.18 -23.17
CA GLY A 3 -5.13 -55.81 -22.66
C GLY A 3 -5.01 -54.70 -23.72
N LYS A 4 -4.82 -55.04 -24.99
CA LYS A 4 -4.46 -54.06 -26.04
C LYS A 4 -5.59 -53.06 -26.36
N GLY A 5 -6.86 -53.46 -26.22
CA GLY A 5 -8.01 -52.58 -26.49
C GLY A 5 -8.18 -51.50 -25.41
N VAL A 6 -8.05 -51.88 -24.14
CA VAL A 6 -8.16 -50.97 -23.00
C VAL A 6 -6.99 -49.97 -23.00
N ILE A 7 -5.77 -50.42 -23.26
CA ILE A 7 -4.59 -49.54 -23.34
C ILE A 7 -4.75 -48.51 -24.48
N LYS A 8 -5.25 -48.93 -25.66
CA LYS A 8 -5.51 -48.00 -26.78
C LYS A 8 -6.61 -46.99 -26.44
N PHE A 9 -7.68 -47.41 -25.77
CA PHE A 9 -8.74 -46.50 -25.33
C PHE A 9 -8.21 -45.43 -24.36
N PHE A 10 -7.46 -45.81 -23.33
CA PHE A 10 -6.85 -44.86 -22.40
C PHE A 10 -5.81 -43.95 -23.09
N ALA A 11 -5.03 -44.47 -24.02
CA ALA A 11 -4.07 -43.65 -24.79
C ALA A 11 -4.78 -42.60 -25.65
N ILE A 12 -5.89 -42.95 -26.30
CA ILE A 12 -6.69 -42.00 -27.09
C ILE A 12 -7.34 -40.96 -26.18
N LEU A 13 -7.90 -41.37 -25.05
CA LEU A 13 -8.50 -40.45 -24.08
C LEU A 13 -7.46 -39.47 -23.52
N LEU A 14 -6.28 -39.97 -23.14
CA LEU A 14 -5.16 -39.14 -22.70
C LEU A 14 -4.73 -38.16 -23.80
N ALA A 15 -4.62 -38.60 -25.06
CA ALA A 15 -4.27 -37.73 -26.17
C ALA A 15 -5.29 -36.59 -26.37
N ILE A 16 -6.59 -36.89 -26.25
CA ILE A 16 -7.66 -35.87 -26.32
C ILE A 16 -7.51 -34.87 -25.17
N VAL A 17 -7.27 -35.34 -23.94
CA VAL A 17 -7.05 -34.45 -22.78
C VAL A 17 -5.80 -33.60 -22.97
N CYS A 18 -4.71 -34.15 -23.51
CA CYS A 18 -3.50 -33.39 -23.80
C CYS A 18 -3.76 -32.30 -24.86
N ILE A 19 -4.48 -32.62 -25.95
CA ILE A 19 -4.83 -31.64 -26.98
C ILE A 19 -5.69 -30.52 -26.38
N TYR A 20 -6.64 -30.86 -25.51
CA TYR A 20 -7.46 -29.89 -24.80
C TYR A 20 -6.65 -28.99 -23.85
N GLN A 21 -5.64 -29.52 -23.17
CA GLN A 21 -4.78 -28.67 -22.33
C GLN A 21 -3.85 -27.78 -23.18
N LEU A 22 -3.34 -28.30 -24.30
CA LEU A 22 -2.48 -27.53 -25.21
C LEU A 22 -3.23 -26.43 -25.97
N SER A 23 -4.52 -26.60 -26.23
CA SER A 23 -5.32 -25.60 -26.96
C SER A 23 -5.42 -24.27 -26.20
N PHE A 24 -5.39 -24.27 -24.86
CA PHE A 24 -5.37 -23.04 -24.07
C PHE A 24 -4.15 -22.17 -24.38
N THR A 25 -2.98 -22.79 -24.53
CA THR A 25 -1.72 -22.09 -24.87
C THR A 25 -1.81 -21.46 -26.26
N TRP A 26 -2.44 -22.13 -27.22
CA TRP A 26 -2.62 -21.59 -28.57
C TRP A 26 -3.58 -20.39 -28.59
N VAL A 27 -4.68 -20.47 -27.85
CA VAL A 27 -5.66 -19.37 -27.75
C VAL A 27 -5.06 -18.15 -27.04
N ALA A 28 -4.34 -18.36 -25.93
CA ALA A 28 -3.66 -17.29 -25.20
C ALA A 28 -2.64 -16.57 -26.10
N HIS A 29 -1.75 -17.30 -26.75
CA HIS A 29 -0.76 -16.74 -27.67
C HIS A 29 -1.38 -15.98 -28.85
N LYS A 30 -2.54 -16.42 -29.34
CA LYS A 30 -3.25 -15.70 -30.41
C LYS A 30 -3.67 -14.30 -29.95
N VAL A 31 -4.31 -14.20 -28.78
CA VAL A 31 -4.75 -12.91 -28.21
C VAL A 31 -3.56 -12.01 -27.89
N GLU A 32 -2.48 -12.57 -27.35
CA GLU A 32 -1.23 -11.82 -27.11
C GLU A 32 -0.62 -11.28 -28.41
N ASN A 33 -0.64 -12.07 -29.48
CA ASN A 33 -0.13 -11.63 -30.77
C ASN A 33 -0.99 -10.52 -31.38
N ASP A 34 -2.32 -10.63 -31.27
CA ASP A 34 -3.25 -9.58 -31.68
C ASP A 34 -2.99 -8.28 -30.90
N ALA A 35 -2.76 -8.37 -29.59
CA ALA A 35 -2.39 -7.24 -28.75
C ALA A 35 -1.07 -6.59 -29.19
N ARG A 36 -0.06 -7.40 -29.51
CA ARG A 36 1.25 -6.93 -29.99
C ARG A 36 1.15 -6.20 -31.33
N ILE A 37 0.34 -6.73 -32.25
CA ILE A 37 0.06 -6.12 -33.55
C ILE A 37 -0.66 -4.77 -33.37
N TYR A 38 -1.68 -4.73 -32.50
CA TYR A 38 -2.40 -3.50 -32.17
C TYR A 38 -1.48 -2.43 -31.57
N ALA A 39 -0.60 -2.84 -30.65
CA ALA A 39 0.28 -1.97 -29.90
C ALA A 39 1.44 -1.38 -30.71
N LYS A 40 1.89 -2.06 -31.78
CA LYS A 40 3.04 -1.64 -32.60
C LYS A 40 4.30 -1.30 -31.77
N GLY A 41 4.54 -2.04 -30.69
CA GLY A 41 5.68 -1.84 -29.78
C GLY A 41 5.42 -0.90 -28.59
N ASP A 42 4.23 -0.31 -28.48
CA ASP A 42 3.82 0.51 -27.34
C ASP A 42 3.29 -0.37 -26.18
N THR A 43 4.10 -0.54 -25.13
CA THR A 43 3.78 -1.41 -24.00
C THR A 43 2.53 -0.97 -23.23
N ALA A 44 2.20 0.33 -23.22
CA ALA A 44 1.01 0.83 -22.54
C ALA A 44 -0.28 0.48 -23.32
N LYS A 45 -0.24 0.56 -24.65
CA LYS A 45 -1.35 0.16 -25.51
C LYS A 45 -1.58 -1.34 -25.51
N GLU A 46 -0.50 -2.12 -25.56
CA GLU A 46 -0.58 -3.58 -25.47
C GLU A 46 -1.26 -4.00 -24.16
N LYS A 47 -0.85 -3.39 -23.05
CA LYS A 47 -1.46 -3.61 -21.74
C LYS A 47 -2.94 -3.24 -21.73
N SER A 48 -3.29 -2.05 -22.21
CA SER A 48 -4.69 -1.60 -22.24
C SER A 48 -5.58 -2.54 -23.06
N TYR A 49 -5.05 -3.10 -24.14
CA TYR A 49 -5.75 -4.08 -24.97
C TYR A 49 -5.98 -5.38 -24.19
N LEU A 50 -4.94 -5.95 -23.61
CA LEU A 50 -5.02 -7.19 -22.82
C LEU A 50 -5.95 -7.04 -21.61
N ASP A 51 -5.87 -5.91 -20.91
CA ASP A 51 -6.76 -5.60 -19.77
C ASP A 51 -8.23 -5.58 -20.22
N SER A 52 -8.52 -5.01 -21.40
CA SER A 52 -9.89 -4.95 -21.95
C SER A 52 -10.46 -6.29 -22.39
N ILE A 53 -9.59 -7.24 -22.79
CA ILE A 53 -9.98 -8.58 -23.25
C ILE A 53 -9.94 -9.61 -22.12
N SER A 54 -9.30 -9.30 -20.98
CA SER A 54 -9.11 -10.21 -19.85
C SER A 54 -10.35 -10.99 -19.43
N THR A 55 -11.51 -10.34 -19.39
CA THR A 55 -12.80 -10.93 -18.98
C THR A 55 -13.68 -11.35 -20.14
N GLN A 56 -13.26 -11.17 -21.40
CA GLN A 56 -14.05 -11.55 -22.57
C GLN A 56 -13.86 -13.03 -22.91
N PRO A 57 -14.91 -13.73 -23.37
CA PRO A 57 -14.80 -15.09 -23.87
C PRO A 57 -13.99 -15.09 -25.17
N VAL A 58 -12.87 -15.83 -25.19
CA VAL A 58 -11.96 -15.91 -26.35
C VAL A 58 -11.78 -17.33 -26.86
N TYR A 59 -12.21 -18.33 -26.08
CA TYR A 59 -12.04 -19.73 -26.45
C TYR A 59 -13.12 -20.17 -27.46
N PRO A 60 -12.77 -20.87 -28.57
CA PRO A 60 -13.72 -21.05 -29.69
C PRO A 60 -14.91 -21.97 -29.44
N VAL A 61 -14.81 -22.89 -28.47
CA VAL A 61 -15.79 -23.99 -28.27
C VAL A 61 -16.54 -23.87 -26.94
N LEU A 62 -15.93 -23.21 -25.96
CA LEU A 62 -16.41 -23.05 -24.60
C LEU A 62 -16.26 -21.57 -24.25
N ASP A 63 -17.18 -21.00 -23.47
CA ASP A 63 -17.16 -19.57 -23.10
C ASP A 63 -16.08 -19.22 -22.06
N HIS A 64 -14.88 -19.78 -22.20
CA HIS A 64 -13.74 -19.49 -21.34
C HIS A 64 -13.17 -18.11 -21.67
N THR A 65 -12.93 -17.32 -20.61
CA THR A 65 -12.34 -16.00 -20.71
C THR A 65 -10.86 -16.07 -21.08
N TYR A 66 -10.29 -14.95 -21.52
CA TYR A 66 -8.84 -14.86 -21.74
C TYR A 66 -8.06 -15.22 -20.49
N GLN A 67 -8.44 -14.68 -19.32
CA GLN A 67 -7.78 -14.99 -18.06
C GLN A 67 -7.80 -16.50 -17.75
N TYR A 68 -8.92 -17.19 -18.00
CA TYR A 68 -9.02 -18.63 -17.79
C TYR A 68 -8.05 -19.42 -18.69
N CYS A 69 -7.88 -19.00 -19.95
CA CYS A 69 -6.94 -19.65 -20.88
C CYS A 69 -5.50 -19.42 -20.44
N VAL A 70 -5.18 -18.21 -19.99
CA VAL A 70 -3.87 -17.80 -19.48
C VAL A 70 -3.49 -18.57 -18.21
N ASP A 71 -4.44 -18.82 -17.30
CA ASP A 71 -4.17 -19.58 -16.07
C ASP A 71 -3.86 -21.08 -16.34
N ARG A 72 -4.27 -21.59 -17.51
CA ARG A 72 -4.13 -23.01 -17.91
C ARG A 72 -3.12 -23.24 -19.04
N GLU A 73 -2.46 -22.19 -19.50
CA GLU A 73 -1.42 -22.33 -20.51
C GLU A 73 -0.21 -23.08 -19.95
N LEU A 74 0.62 -23.59 -20.86
CA LEU A 74 1.86 -24.24 -20.52
C LEU A 74 2.82 -23.27 -19.81
N ALA A 75 3.34 -23.70 -18.67
CA ALA A 75 4.41 -23.00 -17.95
C ALA A 75 5.71 -23.04 -18.76
N LEU A 76 5.93 -22.03 -19.59
CA LEU A 76 7.14 -21.88 -20.39
C LEU A 76 8.39 -21.55 -19.54
N GLY A 77 8.18 -21.07 -18.31
CA GLY A 77 9.25 -20.65 -17.42
C GLY A 77 9.92 -19.34 -17.87
N LEU A 78 10.91 -18.88 -17.09
CA LEU A 78 11.58 -17.61 -17.33
C LEU A 78 12.40 -17.60 -18.62
N ASP A 79 13.05 -18.72 -18.96
CA ASP A 79 13.96 -18.80 -20.10
C ASP A 79 13.19 -18.64 -21.44
N LEU A 80 12.04 -19.29 -21.57
CA LEU A 80 11.25 -19.28 -22.80
C LEU A 80 10.25 -18.11 -22.86
N LYS A 81 9.67 -17.68 -21.72
CA LYS A 81 8.69 -16.58 -21.68
C LYS A 81 9.34 -15.20 -21.47
N GLY A 82 10.60 -15.16 -21.00
CA GLY A 82 11.22 -13.95 -20.46
C GLY A 82 10.53 -13.50 -19.17
N GLY A 83 11.03 -12.44 -18.53
CA GLY A 83 10.45 -11.91 -17.30
C GLY A 83 11.48 -11.35 -16.34
N MET A 84 11.31 -11.64 -15.05
CA MET A 84 12.19 -11.14 -13.99
C MET A 84 12.56 -12.25 -13.00
N ASN A 85 13.84 -12.32 -12.63
CA ASN A 85 14.35 -13.11 -11.51
C ASN A 85 14.84 -12.16 -10.40
N VAL A 86 14.42 -12.40 -9.16
CA VAL A 86 14.76 -11.60 -7.99
C VAL A 86 15.17 -12.50 -6.84
N THR A 87 16.34 -12.25 -6.27
CA THR A 87 16.74 -12.82 -4.98
C THR A 87 16.52 -11.78 -3.89
N MET A 88 15.67 -12.12 -2.92
CA MET A 88 15.39 -11.30 -1.75
C MET A 88 16.10 -11.90 -0.54
N GLN A 89 16.67 -11.07 0.34
CA GLN A 89 17.28 -11.53 1.59
C GLN A 89 16.64 -10.84 2.78
N LEU A 90 16.31 -11.61 3.82
CA LEU A 90 15.85 -11.05 5.09
C LEU A 90 17.01 -10.32 5.80
N SER A 91 16.77 -9.08 6.21
CA SER A 91 17.74 -8.33 7.01
C SER A 91 17.73 -8.82 8.46
N LEU A 92 18.67 -9.71 8.78
CA LEU A 92 18.87 -10.18 10.16
C LEU A 92 19.31 -9.06 11.10
N VAL A 93 20.00 -8.05 10.57
CA VAL A 93 20.40 -6.85 11.33
C VAL A 93 19.18 -6.14 11.88
N GLU A 94 18.21 -5.87 11.01
CA GLU A 94 16.99 -5.17 11.39
C GLU A 94 16.10 -6.05 12.26
N LEU A 95 16.04 -7.36 12.01
CA LEU A 95 15.35 -8.30 12.89
C LEU A 95 15.89 -8.24 14.33
N VAL A 96 17.21 -8.35 14.51
CA VAL A 96 17.86 -8.31 15.83
C VAL A 96 17.60 -6.96 16.52
N LYS A 97 17.65 -5.84 15.79
CA LYS A 97 17.29 -4.52 16.36
C LYS A 97 15.83 -4.44 16.77
N GLN A 98 14.90 -4.90 15.93
CA GLN A 98 13.47 -4.83 16.21
C GLN A 98 13.08 -5.70 17.41
N LEU A 99 13.62 -6.93 17.50
CA LEU A 99 13.40 -7.82 18.66
C LEU A 99 13.98 -7.25 19.96
N SER A 100 15.02 -6.41 19.88
CA SER A 100 15.58 -5.68 21.03
C SER A 100 14.82 -4.38 21.38
N ASN A 101 13.73 -4.07 20.67
CA ASN A 101 13.04 -2.78 20.75
C ASN A 101 13.97 -1.56 20.52
N ASN A 102 14.87 -1.68 19.55
CA ASN A 102 15.90 -0.67 19.21
C ASN A 102 16.73 -0.24 20.44
N ASN A 103 17.28 -1.22 21.16
CA ASN A 103 18.03 -0.98 22.39
C ASN A 103 19.20 0.02 22.18
N PRO A 104 19.32 1.08 23.01
CA PRO A 104 20.36 2.09 22.87
C PRO A 104 21.73 1.68 23.42
N ASP A 105 21.89 0.48 23.98
CA ASP A 105 23.15 0.02 24.58
C ASP A 105 24.33 0.13 23.59
N PRO A 106 25.43 0.83 23.94
CA PRO A 106 26.59 0.97 23.08
C PRO A 106 27.26 -0.37 22.75
N ALA A 107 27.35 -1.29 23.71
CA ALA A 107 28.00 -2.59 23.50
C ALA A 107 27.19 -3.44 22.51
N PHE A 108 25.87 -3.49 22.67
CA PHE A 108 24.95 -4.10 21.72
C PHE A 108 25.07 -3.54 20.29
N ASN A 109 25.01 -2.22 20.14
CA ASN A 109 25.09 -1.59 18.83
C ASN A 109 26.47 -1.79 18.17
N GLN A 110 27.54 -1.80 18.96
CA GLN A 110 28.88 -2.13 18.49
C GLN A 110 28.99 -3.61 18.06
N ALA A 111 28.38 -4.54 18.80
CA ALA A 111 28.34 -5.96 18.43
C ALA A 111 27.65 -6.18 17.07
N ILE A 112 26.52 -5.50 16.84
CA ILE A 112 25.83 -5.50 15.54
C ILE A 112 26.74 -4.95 14.42
N SER A 113 27.46 -3.86 14.70
CA SER A 113 28.39 -3.27 13.73
C SER A 113 29.53 -4.23 13.38
N ASN A 114 30.17 -4.83 14.39
CA ASN A 114 31.27 -5.78 14.22
C ASN A 114 30.80 -7.03 13.45
N ALA A 115 29.64 -7.59 13.79
CA ALA A 115 29.07 -8.73 13.10
C ALA A 115 28.79 -8.42 11.62
N ASN A 116 28.29 -7.22 11.32
CA ASN A 116 28.09 -6.76 9.94
C ASN A 116 29.40 -6.64 9.16
N VAL A 117 30.46 -6.13 9.78
CA VAL A 117 31.79 -6.07 9.17
C VAL A 117 32.33 -7.48 8.92
N ALA A 118 32.17 -8.40 9.86
CA ALA A 118 32.60 -9.79 9.72
C ALA A 118 31.90 -10.50 8.55
N VAL A 119 30.59 -10.32 8.38
CA VAL A 119 29.85 -10.87 7.23
C VAL A 119 30.33 -10.24 5.91
N LYS A 120 30.54 -8.91 5.87
CA LYS A 120 31.07 -8.23 4.68
C LYS A 120 32.46 -8.70 4.29
N ASN A 121 33.28 -9.09 5.27
CA ASN A 121 34.62 -9.63 5.06
C ASN A 121 34.63 -11.11 4.64
N GLY A 122 33.46 -11.71 4.38
CA GLY A 122 33.35 -13.07 3.86
C GLY A 122 33.30 -14.17 4.93
N SER A 123 32.94 -13.83 6.18
CA SER A 123 32.70 -14.85 7.20
C SER A 123 31.60 -15.82 6.74
N GLN A 124 31.88 -17.13 6.87
CA GLN A 124 30.91 -18.20 6.57
C GLN A 124 30.01 -18.56 7.76
N THR A 125 30.29 -17.98 8.93
CA THR A 125 29.50 -18.19 10.15
C THR A 125 28.15 -17.48 10.04
N ASP A 126 27.11 -18.09 10.58
CA ASP A 126 25.78 -17.48 10.69
C ASP A 126 25.84 -16.11 11.39
N TYR A 127 25.07 -15.15 10.88
CA TYR A 127 25.09 -13.77 11.37
C TYR A 127 24.70 -13.66 12.85
N ILE A 128 23.73 -14.46 13.32
CA ILE A 128 23.25 -14.40 14.70
C ILE A 128 24.34 -14.94 15.63
N THR A 129 25.00 -16.03 15.25
CA THR A 129 26.17 -16.55 15.97
C THR A 129 27.31 -15.52 16.02
N LEU A 130 27.60 -14.84 14.90
CA LEU A 130 28.60 -13.77 14.87
C LEU A 130 28.24 -12.61 15.81
N PHE A 131 26.97 -12.19 15.80
CA PHE A 131 26.48 -11.15 16.69
C PHE A 131 26.63 -11.53 18.17
N VAL A 132 26.21 -12.74 18.56
CA VAL A 132 26.33 -13.21 19.95
C VAL A 132 27.80 -13.26 20.37
N ASN A 133 28.68 -13.82 19.54
CA ASN A 133 30.11 -13.88 19.81
C ASN A 133 30.75 -12.50 19.96
N GLU A 134 30.40 -11.53 19.11
CA GLU A 134 30.91 -10.16 19.21
C GLU A 134 30.39 -9.44 20.46
N TYR A 135 29.13 -9.70 20.85
CA TYR A 135 28.58 -9.16 22.09
C TYR A 135 29.30 -9.71 23.32
N GLU A 136 29.55 -11.03 23.38
CA GLU A 136 30.27 -11.65 24.48
C GLU A 136 31.73 -11.18 24.61
N LYS A 137 32.40 -10.87 23.49
CA LYS A 137 33.73 -10.25 23.51
C LYS A 137 33.71 -8.85 24.11
N LEU A 138 32.68 -8.05 23.78
CA LEU A 138 32.54 -6.67 24.24
C LEU A 138 32.02 -6.59 25.68
N ASN A 139 31.19 -7.55 26.09
CA ASN A 139 30.61 -7.61 27.43
C ASN A 139 30.58 -9.06 27.96
N PRO A 140 31.69 -9.58 28.50
CA PRO A 140 31.80 -10.99 28.93
C PRO A 140 30.84 -11.38 30.06
N ASN A 141 30.38 -10.42 30.87
CA ASN A 141 29.41 -10.65 31.95
C ASN A 141 27.99 -10.23 31.55
N GLY A 142 27.80 -9.75 30.31
CA GLY A 142 26.52 -9.26 29.80
C GLY A 142 25.57 -10.41 29.46
N LYS A 143 24.31 -10.27 29.88
CA LYS A 143 23.24 -11.20 29.49
C LYS A 143 22.38 -10.61 28.39
N LEU A 144 22.40 -11.22 27.21
CA LEU A 144 21.52 -10.85 26.10
C LEU A 144 20.03 -11.01 26.44
N ALA A 145 19.70 -11.90 27.39
CA ALA A 145 18.32 -12.06 27.87
C ALA A 145 17.74 -10.76 28.44
N SER A 146 18.56 -9.87 29.02
CA SER A 146 18.09 -8.56 29.50
C SER A 146 17.65 -7.60 28.37
N ILE A 147 18.11 -7.86 27.14
CA ILE A 147 17.82 -7.06 25.95
C ILE A 147 16.61 -7.63 25.18
N PHE A 148 16.53 -8.96 25.07
CA PHE A 148 15.54 -9.64 24.23
C PHE A 148 14.34 -10.22 24.99
N SER A 149 14.44 -10.41 26.30
CA SER A 149 13.32 -10.92 27.10
C SER A 149 12.36 -9.78 27.43
N THR A 150 11.15 -9.88 26.88
CA THR A 150 10.05 -8.94 27.09
C THR A 150 8.90 -9.66 27.79
N LYS A 151 7.87 -8.92 28.23
CA LYS A 151 6.68 -9.55 28.84
C LYS A 151 5.94 -10.46 27.87
N ASP A 152 5.98 -10.14 26.59
CA ASP A 152 5.17 -10.80 25.56
C ASP A 152 5.80 -12.11 25.05
N ASN A 153 7.12 -12.29 25.19
CA ASN A 153 7.85 -13.48 24.73
C ASN A 153 8.37 -14.40 25.85
N GLN A 154 7.90 -14.25 27.10
CA GLN A 154 8.34 -15.07 28.24
C GLN A 154 8.15 -16.58 28.05
N SER A 155 7.18 -17.00 27.23
CA SER A 155 6.97 -18.41 26.87
C SER A 155 8.12 -18.98 26.03
N HIS A 156 8.86 -18.13 25.32
CA HIS A 156 9.95 -18.52 24.42
C HIS A 156 11.32 -18.14 24.99
N LEU A 157 11.44 -17.03 25.73
CA LEU A 157 12.70 -16.55 26.28
C LEU A 157 12.54 -15.99 27.72
N LYS A 158 13.08 -16.73 28.69
CA LYS A 158 13.07 -16.36 30.11
C LYS A 158 14.09 -15.25 30.43
N PHE A 159 13.80 -14.41 31.42
CA PHE A 159 14.70 -13.32 31.85
C PHE A 159 16.09 -13.78 32.31
N ASN A 160 16.21 -15.00 32.83
CA ASN A 160 17.48 -15.55 33.31
C ASN A 160 18.19 -16.44 32.28
N ALA A 161 17.70 -16.49 31.03
CA ALA A 161 18.27 -17.29 29.96
C ALA A 161 19.75 -16.93 29.70
N SER A 162 20.49 -17.95 29.28
CA SER A 162 21.86 -17.84 28.80
C SER A 162 21.93 -17.22 27.40
N ASN A 163 23.10 -16.74 27.01
CA ASN A 163 23.30 -16.18 25.67
C ASN A 163 23.08 -17.22 24.55
N ASN A 164 23.40 -18.50 24.80
CA ASN A 164 23.12 -19.60 23.87
C ASN A 164 21.61 -19.86 23.68
N GLU A 165 20.81 -19.73 24.74
CA GLU A 165 19.36 -19.80 24.64
C GLU A 165 18.81 -18.61 23.85
N VAL A 166 19.37 -17.40 24.04
CA VAL A 166 19.02 -16.22 23.24
C VAL A 166 19.41 -16.41 21.77
N GLU A 167 20.59 -16.98 21.49
CA GLU A 167 21.01 -17.29 20.12
C GLU A 167 20.00 -18.22 19.43
N SER A 168 19.58 -19.27 20.13
CA SER A 168 18.60 -20.25 19.63
C SER A 168 17.25 -19.59 19.35
N TYR A 169 16.78 -18.74 20.28
CA TYR A 169 15.57 -17.93 20.12
C TYR A 169 15.66 -17.02 18.89
N LEU A 170 16.75 -16.27 18.73
CA LEU A 170 16.94 -15.38 17.59
C LEU A 170 16.96 -16.14 16.25
N LYS A 171 17.53 -17.34 16.22
CA LYS A 171 17.54 -18.21 15.03
C LYS A 171 16.15 -18.73 14.69
N GLU A 172 15.36 -19.10 15.70
CA GLU A 172 13.96 -19.51 15.52
C GLU A 172 13.11 -18.36 14.98
N GLU A 173 13.23 -17.16 15.57
CA GLU A 173 12.55 -15.95 15.10
C GLU A 173 12.97 -15.58 13.68
N ALA A 174 14.25 -15.74 13.33
CA ALA A 174 14.73 -15.52 11.96
C ALA A 174 14.10 -16.50 10.97
N ALA A 175 14.04 -17.79 11.29
CA ALA A 175 13.40 -18.80 10.46
C ALA A 175 11.90 -18.53 10.29
N ALA A 176 11.21 -18.16 11.38
CA ALA A 176 9.81 -17.78 11.36
C ALA A 176 9.57 -16.53 10.50
N ALA A 177 10.42 -15.51 10.61
CA ALA A 177 10.34 -14.30 9.81
C ALA A 177 10.57 -14.55 8.31
N VAL A 178 11.47 -15.47 7.94
CA VAL A 178 11.67 -15.92 6.55
C VAL A 178 10.41 -16.61 6.02
N GLN A 179 9.83 -17.53 6.79
CA GLN A 179 8.61 -18.25 6.39
C GLN A 179 7.40 -17.30 6.25
N GLN A 180 7.29 -16.32 7.15
CA GLN A 180 6.25 -15.30 7.07
C GLN A 180 6.46 -14.42 5.83
N SER A 181 7.70 -14.02 5.55
CA SER A 181 8.04 -13.24 4.35
C SER A 181 7.68 -14.00 3.08
N TYR A 182 7.97 -15.31 3.02
CA TYR A 182 7.56 -16.18 1.91
C TYR A 182 6.04 -16.15 1.70
N THR A 183 5.27 -16.33 2.78
CA THR A 183 3.80 -16.32 2.74
C THR A 183 3.23 -14.98 2.25
N VAL A 184 3.82 -13.87 2.72
CA VAL A 184 3.44 -12.51 2.30
C VAL A 184 3.77 -12.28 0.83
N LEU A 185 4.95 -12.70 0.37
CA LEU A 185 5.37 -12.55 -1.01
C LEU A 185 4.48 -13.36 -1.95
N ASN A 186 4.14 -14.60 -1.57
CA ASN A 186 3.23 -15.44 -2.34
C ASN A 186 1.87 -14.75 -2.53
N THR A 187 1.24 -14.32 -1.42
CA THR A 187 -0.05 -13.62 -1.45
C THR A 187 0.00 -12.32 -2.27
N ARG A 188 1.11 -11.58 -2.23
CA ARG A 188 1.28 -10.36 -3.02
C ARG A 188 1.38 -10.68 -4.50
N ILE A 189 2.21 -11.64 -4.88
CA ILE A 189 2.48 -11.98 -6.28
C ILE A 189 1.21 -12.47 -6.97
N ASP A 190 0.36 -13.24 -6.28
CA ASP A 190 -0.94 -13.70 -6.78
C ASP A 190 -1.86 -12.53 -7.22
N GLN A 191 -1.73 -11.34 -6.62
CA GLN A 191 -2.56 -10.17 -6.93
C GLN A 191 -2.12 -9.41 -8.19
N PHE A 192 -0.98 -9.75 -8.80
CA PHE A 192 -0.41 -8.97 -9.92
C PHE A 192 -0.61 -9.58 -11.30
N GLY A 193 -1.41 -10.65 -11.39
CA GLY A 193 -1.76 -11.26 -12.68
C GLY A 193 -0.56 -11.87 -13.41
N VAL A 194 0.47 -12.26 -12.67
CA VAL A 194 1.56 -13.07 -13.22
C VAL A 194 1.10 -14.51 -13.32
N THR A 195 1.27 -15.11 -14.49
CA THR A 195 1.03 -16.53 -14.67
C THR A 195 2.12 -17.31 -13.97
N GLN A 196 1.75 -18.11 -12.98
CA GLN A 196 2.59 -19.19 -12.44
C GLN A 196 3.96 -18.70 -11.92
N PRO A 197 3.98 -17.86 -10.87
CA PRO A 197 5.22 -17.45 -10.21
C PRO A 197 5.92 -18.67 -9.58
N ASN A 198 7.25 -18.71 -9.65
CA ASN A 198 8.05 -19.70 -8.93
C ASN A 198 8.76 -19.01 -7.77
N ILE A 199 8.40 -19.39 -6.54
CA ILE A 199 8.95 -18.82 -5.31
C ILE A 199 9.59 -19.95 -4.52
N GLN A 200 10.86 -19.82 -4.21
CA GLN A 200 11.62 -20.85 -3.52
C GLN A 200 12.42 -20.25 -2.37
N LEU A 201 12.38 -20.94 -1.22
CA LEU A 201 13.31 -20.68 -0.13
C LEU A 201 14.64 -21.35 -0.45
N GLU A 202 15.72 -20.58 -0.53
CA GLU A 202 17.05 -21.14 -0.71
C GLU A 202 17.47 -21.87 0.57
N LYS A 203 17.75 -23.17 0.45
CA LYS A 203 18.12 -24.01 1.60
C LYS A 203 19.35 -23.45 2.32
N ASN A 204 19.30 -23.43 3.65
CA ASN A 204 20.38 -22.94 4.52
C ASN A 204 20.78 -21.47 4.28
N SER A 205 19.87 -20.67 3.72
CA SER A 205 20.08 -19.25 3.56
C SER A 205 18.82 -18.48 3.93
N ASN A 206 18.98 -17.23 4.35
CA ASN A 206 17.86 -16.32 4.61
C ASN A 206 17.38 -15.64 3.32
N ARG A 207 17.43 -16.37 2.20
CA ARG A 207 17.14 -15.86 0.85
C ARG A 207 15.92 -16.54 0.25
N ILE A 208 15.19 -15.75 -0.52
CA ILE A 208 13.99 -16.15 -1.24
C ILE A 208 14.24 -15.84 -2.71
N LEU A 209 14.28 -16.89 -3.53
CA LEU A 209 14.36 -16.79 -4.97
C LEU A 209 12.95 -16.64 -5.54
N ILE A 210 12.76 -15.64 -6.39
CA ILE A 210 11.47 -15.31 -6.98
C ILE A 210 11.66 -15.17 -8.48
N GLU A 211 10.99 -16.03 -9.24
CA GLU A 211 10.96 -15.98 -10.69
C GLU A 211 9.54 -15.65 -11.15
N LEU A 212 9.43 -14.60 -11.96
CA LEU A 212 8.16 -14.08 -12.46
C LEU A 212 8.19 -14.06 -14.00
N PRO A 213 7.77 -15.17 -14.64
CA PRO A 213 7.68 -15.26 -16.09
C PRO A 213 6.63 -14.29 -16.66
N GLY A 214 6.90 -13.71 -17.82
CA GLY A 214 5.95 -12.84 -18.53
C GLY A 214 5.78 -11.43 -17.94
N VAL A 215 6.55 -11.05 -16.90
CA VAL A 215 6.51 -9.69 -16.35
C VAL A 215 7.13 -8.70 -17.34
N LYS A 216 6.33 -7.72 -17.77
CA LYS A 216 6.76 -6.62 -18.64
C LYS A 216 7.20 -5.35 -17.89
N ASP A 217 6.61 -5.08 -16.73
CA ASP A 217 6.87 -3.87 -15.92
C ASP A 217 7.71 -4.20 -14.69
N HIS A 218 9.04 -4.21 -14.86
CA HIS A 218 9.98 -4.60 -13.81
C HIS A 218 10.03 -3.58 -12.67
N GLU A 219 9.89 -2.29 -12.95
CA GLU A 219 9.95 -1.24 -11.93
C GLU A 219 8.76 -1.32 -10.96
N ARG A 220 7.56 -1.54 -11.50
CA ARG A 220 6.37 -1.75 -10.66
C ARG A 220 6.53 -2.96 -9.76
N VAL A 221 6.97 -4.10 -10.31
CA VAL A 221 7.14 -5.32 -9.52
C VAL A 221 8.25 -5.15 -8.49
N ARG A 222 9.38 -4.52 -8.84
CA ARG A 222 10.44 -4.17 -7.88
C ARG A 222 9.88 -3.35 -6.73
N LYS A 223 9.13 -2.27 -7.01
CA LYS A 223 8.55 -1.40 -5.98
C LYS A 223 7.62 -2.16 -5.03
N LEU A 224 6.88 -3.12 -5.54
CA LEU A 224 5.93 -3.94 -4.78
C LEU A 224 6.63 -5.00 -3.92
N LEU A 225 7.63 -5.69 -4.48
CA LEU A 225 8.44 -6.66 -3.76
C LEU A 225 9.28 -5.97 -2.66
N SER A 226 9.81 -4.78 -2.93
CA SER A 226 10.57 -3.99 -1.94
C SER A 226 9.71 -3.29 -0.90
N GLY A 227 8.39 -3.18 -1.13
CA GLY A 227 7.49 -2.44 -0.24
C GLY A 227 7.35 -3.11 1.12
N THR A 228 7.77 -2.43 2.20
CA THR A 228 7.47 -2.86 3.57
C THR A 228 5.99 -2.58 3.84
N ALA A 229 5.15 -3.61 3.95
CA ALA A 229 3.74 -3.42 4.30
C ALA A 229 3.61 -3.36 5.82
N LYS A 230 3.93 -2.19 6.39
CA LYS A 230 3.65 -1.91 7.79
C LYS A 230 2.18 -1.49 7.90
N LEU A 231 1.33 -2.38 8.42
CA LEU A 231 -0.04 -2.01 8.77
C LEU A 231 -0.02 -1.39 10.16
N GLU A 232 -0.29 -0.10 10.22
CA GLU A 232 -0.41 0.63 11.48
C GLU A 232 -1.85 1.09 11.68
N PHE A 233 -2.36 0.84 12.87
CA PHE A 233 -3.65 1.37 13.29
C PHE A 233 -3.41 2.69 14.02
N TYR A 234 -3.95 3.76 13.46
CA TYR A 234 -3.94 5.08 14.09
C TYR A 234 -5.32 5.39 14.64
N GLN A 235 -5.35 5.95 15.84
CA GLN A 235 -6.55 6.61 16.33
C GLN A 235 -6.77 7.89 15.51
N THR A 236 -7.93 8.01 14.89
CA THR A 236 -8.30 9.15 14.04
C THR A 236 -9.39 9.99 14.72
N TYR A 237 -9.45 11.27 14.35
CA TYR A 237 -10.57 12.14 14.72
C TYR A 237 -11.83 11.79 13.93
N ASP A 238 -12.99 12.01 14.53
CA ASP A 238 -14.26 11.88 13.81
C ASP A 238 -14.57 13.15 13.00
N ASN A 239 -15.22 13.01 11.85
CA ASN A 239 -15.69 14.12 11.04
C ASN A 239 -16.50 15.16 11.83
N GLN A 240 -17.29 14.73 12.82
CA GLN A 240 -18.06 15.64 13.68
C GLN A 240 -17.17 16.54 14.55
N GLU A 241 -15.99 16.05 14.96
CA GLU A 241 -15.01 16.79 15.75
C GLU A 241 -14.20 17.76 14.88
N VAL A 242 -13.92 17.36 13.63
CA VAL A 242 -13.08 18.14 12.70
C VAL A 242 -13.87 19.23 11.98
N TYR A 243 -15.15 19.02 11.70
CA TYR A 243 -15.95 19.97 10.92
C TYR A 243 -16.00 21.40 11.50
N PRO A 244 -16.19 21.63 12.82
CA PRO A 244 -16.17 22.98 13.39
C PRO A 244 -14.82 23.69 13.21
N LEU A 245 -13.72 22.93 13.21
CA LEU A 245 -12.39 23.45 12.95
C LEU A 245 -12.25 23.88 11.48
N LEU A 246 -12.71 23.07 10.52
CA LEU A 246 -12.69 23.43 9.09
C LEU A 246 -13.54 24.68 8.81
N ALA A 247 -14.70 24.82 9.47
CA ALA A 247 -15.52 26.02 9.37
C ALA A 247 -14.79 27.28 9.94
N SER A 248 -14.00 27.10 10.99
CA SER A 248 -13.17 28.17 11.56
C SER A 248 -12.01 28.55 10.62
N VAL A 249 -11.42 27.57 9.93
CA VAL A 249 -10.42 27.79 8.88
C VAL A 249 -11.01 28.62 7.74
N ASP A 250 -12.22 28.30 7.28
CA ASP A 250 -12.92 29.08 6.24
C ASP A 250 -13.11 30.55 6.64
N LYS A 251 -13.53 30.79 7.89
CA LYS A 251 -13.70 32.15 8.42
C LYS A 251 -12.38 32.92 8.47
N LEU A 252 -11.28 32.27 8.83
CA LEU A 252 -9.95 32.88 8.86
C LEU A 252 -9.48 33.23 7.44
N LEU A 253 -9.60 32.29 6.50
CA LEU A 253 -9.15 32.48 5.12
C LEU A 253 -9.96 33.56 4.40
N SER A 254 -11.28 33.61 4.61
CA SER A 254 -12.14 34.66 4.05
C SER A 254 -11.84 36.03 4.64
N ALA A 255 -11.58 36.14 5.95
CA ALA A 255 -11.15 37.39 6.58
C ALA A 255 -9.82 37.89 5.99
N LYS A 256 -8.86 36.98 5.77
CA LYS A 256 -7.58 37.30 5.13
C LYS A 256 -7.75 37.76 3.67
N SER A 257 -8.63 37.10 2.91
CA SER A 257 -8.94 37.53 1.54
C SER A 257 -9.54 38.94 1.52
N LYS A 258 -10.47 39.23 2.44
CA LYS A 258 -11.08 40.57 2.58
C LYS A 258 -10.07 41.64 2.98
N LEU A 259 -9.11 41.32 3.85
CA LEU A 259 -8.02 42.23 4.24
C LEU A 259 -7.03 42.48 3.10
N ALA A 260 -6.74 41.46 2.29
CA ALA A 260 -5.91 41.59 1.10
C ALA A 260 -6.57 42.48 0.04
N ASP A 261 -7.88 42.35 -0.18
CA ASP A 261 -8.64 43.22 -1.07
C ASP A 261 -8.79 44.65 -0.52
N SER A 262 -8.95 44.80 0.81
CA SER A 262 -9.01 46.13 1.46
C SER A 262 -7.69 46.91 1.35
N SER A 263 -6.55 46.22 1.18
CA SER A 263 -5.26 46.88 0.87
C SER A 263 -5.19 47.46 -0.55
N LYS A 264 -6.11 47.05 -1.44
CA LYS A 264 -6.25 47.58 -2.81
C LYS A 264 -7.36 48.61 -2.98
N THR A 265 -8.19 48.84 -1.96
CA THR A 265 -9.25 49.87 -2.00
C THR A 265 -9.37 50.59 -0.66
N LYS A 266 -8.53 51.61 -0.44
CA LYS A 266 -8.95 52.75 0.38
C LYS A 266 -10.01 53.52 -0.41
N ASN A 267 -11.28 53.32 -0.08
CA ASN A 267 -12.23 54.43 0.14
C ASN A 267 -13.65 53.96 0.53
N VAL A 268 -14.09 54.49 1.69
CA VAL A 268 -15.46 54.89 2.11
C VAL A 268 -16.39 53.87 2.81
N ALA A 269 -16.54 54.15 4.12
CA ALA A 269 -17.73 54.20 5.00
C ALA A 269 -18.48 52.94 5.49
N ASP A 270 -18.20 52.63 6.77
CA ASP A 270 -19.10 52.46 7.94
C ASP A 270 -20.63 52.22 7.77
N LYS A 271 -21.11 51.09 8.31
CA LYS A 271 -22.21 51.00 9.30
C LYS A 271 -22.31 49.58 9.89
N GLY A 272 -22.50 49.49 11.21
CA GLY A 272 -22.34 48.25 12.01
C GLY A 272 -23.59 47.43 12.39
N LYS A 273 -23.34 46.53 13.38
CA LYS A 273 -24.22 45.54 14.07
C LYS A 273 -24.70 44.36 13.20
N ASP A 274 -24.72 43.10 13.65
CA ASP A 274 -24.84 42.55 15.00
C ASP A 274 -24.27 41.12 15.07
N THR A 275 -23.74 40.74 16.24
CA THR A 275 -23.29 39.39 16.59
C THR A 275 -24.46 38.60 17.17
N THR A 276 -24.70 37.37 16.67
CA THR A 276 -25.15 36.13 17.37
C THR A 276 -25.94 35.22 16.41
N SER A 277 -25.31 34.20 15.81
CA SER A 277 -25.92 32.92 15.36
C SER A 277 -24.88 32.06 14.62
N THR A 278 -24.08 31.29 15.35
CA THR A 278 -23.10 30.35 14.77
C THR A 278 -23.33 28.95 15.32
N ALA A 279 -24.31 28.25 14.73
CA ALA A 279 -24.38 26.78 14.75
C ALA A 279 -25.38 26.24 13.70
N LYS A 280 -26.49 26.95 13.44
CA LYS A 280 -27.51 26.54 12.43
C LYS A 280 -27.23 27.00 10.99
N GLY A 281 -26.42 28.04 10.81
CA GLY A 281 -26.16 28.61 9.48
C GLY A 281 -25.30 27.73 8.56
N ALA A 282 -24.35 26.98 9.13
CA ALA A 282 -23.41 26.18 8.34
C ALA A 282 -24.08 24.97 7.65
N LEU A 283 -25.13 24.41 8.27
CA LEU A 283 -25.88 23.26 7.72
C LEU A 283 -26.91 23.68 6.65
N ALA A 284 -27.48 24.88 6.78
CA ALA A 284 -28.45 25.40 5.81
C ALA A 284 -27.82 25.73 4.44
N LEU A 285 -26.52 26.02 4.40
CA LEU A 285 -25.78 26.38 3.19
C LEU A 285 -25.45 25.16 2.31
N LEU A 286 -25.39 23.96 2.89
CA LEU A 286 -25.08 22.73 2.17
C LEU A 286 -26.24 22.27 1.25
N ASN A 287 -27.47 22.69 1.55
CA ASN A 287 -28.67 22.38 0.76
C ASN A 287 -28.77 23.15 -0.57
N LYS A 288 -27.99 24.23 -0.78
CA LYS A 288 -28.05 25.02 -2.03
C LYS A 288 -27.15 24.48 -3.17
N VAL A 289 -26.32 23.47 -2.91
CA VAL A 289 -25.29 23.01 -3.89
C VAL A 289 -25.82 21.92 -4.85
N LYS A 290 -27.06 21.42 -4.69
CA LYS A 290 -27.60 20.32 -5.53
C LYS A 290 -28.53 20.74 -6.67
N THR A 291 -28.26 21.83 -7.38
CA THR A 291 -28.98 22.10 -8.64
C THR A 291 -28.03 22.53 -9.76
N ASN A 292 -27.72 21.57 -10.65
CA ASN A 292 -27.08 21.83 -11.93
C ASN A 292 -28.10 22.43 -12.91
N LYS A 293 -28.07 23.75 -13.09
CA LYS A 293 -28.54 24.41 -14.32
C LYS A 293 -27.52 25.47 -14.73
N LYS A 294 -27.15 25.46 -16.02
CA LYS A 294 -26.33 26.48 -16.68
C LYS A 294 -27.09 27.82 -16.65
N ASP A 295 -26.90 28.58 -15.60
CA ASP A 295 -27.32 29.99 -15.52
C ASP A 295 -26.15 30.81 -14.99
N THR A 296 -25.90 31.98 -15.59
CA THR A 296 -24.85 32.93 -15.18
C THR A 296 -25.04 33.44 -13.75
N SER A 297 -26.25 33.32 -13.19
CA SER A 297 -26.55 33.56 -11.77
C SER A 297 -26.00 32.46 -10.85
N ALA A 298 -25.92 31.20 -11.30
CA ALA A 298 -25.33 30.10 -10.53
C ALA A 298 -23.81 30.28 -10.38
N LEU A 299 -23.14 30.79 -11.42
CA LEU A 299 -21.70 31.13 -11.39
C LEU A 299 -21.40 32.31 -10.45
N ALA A 300 -22.25 33.35 -10.45
CA ALA A 300 -22.12 34.48 -9.53
C ALA A 300 -22.31 34.04 -8.07
N ASN A 301 -23.30 33.17 -7.81
CA ASN A 301 -23.54 32.59 -6.49
C ASN A 301 -22.40 31.67 -6.04
N GLN A 302 -21.78 30.93 -6.97
CA GLN A 302 -20.62 30.08 -6.68
C GLN A 302 -19.36 30.91 -6.39
N ALA A 303 -19.14 32.01 -7.11
CA ALA A 303 -18.03 32.92 -6.86
C ALA A 303 -18.16 33.65 -5.51
N ALA A 304 -19.38 34.11 -5.17
CA ALA A 304 -19.67 34.70 -3.87
C ALA A 304 -19.45 33.69 -2.73
N PHE A 305 -19.94 32.45 -2.90
CA PHE A 305 -19.70 31.37 -1.93
C PHE A 305 -18.22 31.06 -1.79
N ALA A 306 -17.46 30.95 -2.88
CA ALA A 306 -16.03 30.68 -2.82
C ALA A 306 -15.21 31.80 -2.16
N ALA A 307 -15.70 33.05 -2.21
CA ALA A 307 -15.08 34.18 -1.51
C ALA A 307 -15.33 34.14 0.01
N GLU A 308 -16.50 33.68 0.44
CA GLU A 308 -16.85 33.53 1.87
C GLU A 308 -16.35 32.22 2.47
N HIS A 309 -16.21 31.19 1.64
CA HIS A 309 -15.91 29.81 2.01
C HIS A 309 -14.82 29.21 1.11
N PRO A 310 -13.58 29.74 1.18
CA PRO A 310 -12.51 29.38 0.26
C PRO A 310 -12.06 27.91 0.37
N LEU A 311 -12.13 27.30 1.55
CA LEU A 311 -11.82 25.89 1.77
C LEU A 311 -13.02 25.00 1.42
N SER A 312 -14.22 25.26 1.95
CA SER A 312 -15.39 24.38 1.67
C SER A 312 -15.95 24.50 0.25
N SER A 313 -15.56 25.52 -0.52
CA SER A 313 -15.83 25.58 -1.97
C SER A 313 -15.03 24.53 -2.77
N ILE A 314 -13.93 24.01 -2.23
CA ILE A 314 -13.06 23.01 -2.88
C ILE A 314 -12.93 21.71 -2.07
N LEU A 315 -13.43 21.68 -0.84
CA LEU A 315 -13.45 20.52 0.06
C LEU A 315 -14.89 20.23 0.49
N GLN A 316 -15.49 19.20 -0.11
CA GLN A 316 -16.85 18.76 0.19
C GLN A 316 -16.87 17.88 1.43
N THR A 317 -17.71 18.23 2.41
CA THR A 317 -17.79 17.49 3.68
C THR A 317 -18.80 16.34 3.62
N PRO A 318 -18.45 15.15 4.14
CA PRO A 318 -19.36 14.02 4.18
C PRO A 318 -20.61 14.29 5.02
N SER A 319 -21.78 14.14 4.41
CA SER A 319 -23.07 14.25 5.09
C SER A 319 -24.04 13.17 4.63
N TYR A 320 -25.02 12.85 5.47
CA TYR A 320 -26.16 12.00 5.16
C TYR A 320 -27.45 12.70 5.58
N GLN A 321 -28.57 12.24 5.03
CA GLN A 321 -29.89 12.71 5.42
C GLN A 321 -30.49 11.70 6.39
N ASP A 322 -30.92 12.15 7.56
CA ASP A 322 -31.57 11.30 8.55
C ASP A 322 -33.03 10.99 8.16
N GLN A 323 -33.70 10.15 8.95
CA GLN A 323 -35.10 9.74 8.72
C GLN A 323 -36.10 10.91 8.76
N THR A 324 -35.71 12.06 9.34
CA THR A 324 -36.53 13.28 9.40
C THR A 324 -36.27 14.22 8.22
N GLY A 325 -35.38 13.83 7.31
CA GLY A 325 -34.97 14.65 6.18
C GLY A 325 -33.91 15.70 6.53
N ALA A 326 -33.40 15.72 7.76
CA ALA A 326 -32.37 16.66 8.18
C ALA A 326 -30.97 16.17 7.78
N GLN A 327 -30.14 17.08 7.29
CA GLN A 327 -28.78 16.78 6.88
C GLN A 327 -27.87 16.74 8.11
N GLN A 328 -27.18 15.63 8.32
CA GLN A 328 -26.21 15.43 9.39
C GLN A 328 -24.83 15.07 8.82
N LEU A 329 -23.77 15.37 9.57
CA LEU A 329 -22.42 14.98 9.19
C LEU A 329 -22.26 13.47 9.31
N ARG A 330 -21.70 12.83 8.29
CA ARG A 330 -21.44 11.40 8.31
C ARG A 330 -20.33 11.12 9.33
N PRO A 331 -20.53 10.21 10.30
CA PRO A 331 -19.48 9.81 11.24
C PRO A 331 -18.36 9.07 10.51
N GLY A 332 -17.17 9.08 11.10
CA GLY A 332 -15.99 8.38 10.61
C GLY A 332 -14.78 9.28 10.31
N PRO A 333 -13.67 8.69 9.85
CA PRO A 333 -12.38 9.36 9.71
C PRO A 333 -12.26 10.24 8.45
N VAL A 334 -13.25 10.18 7.56
CA VAL A 334 -13.24 10.97 6.33
C VAL A 334 -13.85 12.32 6.64
N VAL A 335 -13.05 13.38 6.49
CA VAL A 335 -13.45 14.76 6.80
C VAL A 335 -13.76 15.60 5.56
N GLY A 336 -13.42 15.09 4.37
CA GLY A 336 -13.69 15.79 3.12
C GLY A 336 -13.22 15.06 1.87
N TRP A 337 -13.79 15.45 0.72
CA TRP A 337 -13.32 15.09 -0.61
C TRP A 337 -13.04 16.36 -1.42
N SER A 338 -11.99 16.33 -2.24
CA SER A 338 -11.68 17.40 -3.18
C SER A 338 -11.41 16.79 -4.56
N ALA A 339 -11.63 17.59 -5.61
CA ALA A 339 -11.19 17.18 -6.93
C ALA A 339 -9.66 17.11 -6.97
N GLN A 340 -9.10 16.15 -7.71
CA GLN A 340 -7.64 15.93 -7.75
C GLN A 340 -6.86 17.22 -8.10
N LYS A 341 -7.39 18.05 -9.00
CA LYS A 341 -6.82 19.35 -9.39
C LYS A 341 -6.73 20.37 -8.25
N ASP A 342 -7.59 20.27 -7.24
CA ASP A 342 -7.70 21.23 -6.13
C ASP A 342 -6.95 20.77 -4.87
N THR A 343 -6.44 19.53 -4.85
CA THR A 343 -5.70 18.94 -3.71
C THR A 343 -4.54 19.82 -3.24
N ALA A 344 -3.73 20.34 -4.17
CA ALA A 344 -2.62 21.23 -3.84
C ALA A 344 -3.08 22.52 -3.14
N LYS A 345 -4.23 23.06 -3.56
CA LYS A 345 -4.81 24.30 -3.00
C LYS A 345 -5.40 24.05 -1.61
N VAL A 346 -6.11 22.93 -1.42
CA VAL A 346 -6.58 22.48 -0.09
C VAL A 346 -5.41 22.34 0.88
N MET A 347 -4.33 21.65 0.48
CA MET A 347 -3.16 21.46 1.33
C MET A 347 -2.44 22.78 1.62
N ALA A 348 -2.40 23.71 0.66
CA ALA A 348 -1.83 25.05 0.87
C ALA A 348 -2.60 25.84 1.94
N TYR A 349 -3.94 25.77 1.94
CA TYR A 349 -4.78 26.39 2.97
C TYR A 349 -4.54 25.77 4.35
N LEU A 350 -4.62 24.43 4.45
CA LEU A 350 -4.47 23.71 5.72
C LEU A 350 -3.06 23.81 6.31
N ARG A 351 -2.03 24.01 5.49
CA ARG A 351 -0.63 24.15 5.94
C ARG A 351 -0.16 25.60 6.14
N SER A 352 -1.02 26.59 5.87
CA SER A 352 -0.69 27.99 6.08
C SER A 352 -0.41 28.29 7.56
N ASN A 353 0.52 29.20 7.85
CA ASN A 353 0.94 29.50 9.23
C ASN A 353 -0.23 29.97 10.10
N ASP A 354 -1.17 30.71 9.52
CA ASP A 354 -2.34 31.24 10.21
C ASP A 354 -3.36 30.13 10.54
N VAL A 355 -3.44 29.08 9.71
CA VAL A 355 -4.32 27.93 9.95
C VAL A 355 -3.68 26.94 10.94
N LYS A 356 -2.34 26.82 10.93
CA LYS A 356 -1.62 25.99 11.91
C LYS A 356 -1.80 26.46 13.36
N SER A 357 -2.11 27.73 13.62
CA SER A 357 -2.34 28.21 14.98
C SER A 357 -3.70 27.80 15.56
N ILE A 358 -4.65 27.37 14.72
CA ILE A 358 -5.98 26.93 15.17
C ILE A 358 -6.16 25.41 15.12
N ILE A 359 -5.32 24.69 14.38
CA ILE A 359 -5.34 23.22 14.32
C ILE A 359 -4.56 22.64 15.52
N PRO A 360 -5.14 21.69 16.29
CA PRO A 360 -4.41 21.01 17.36
C PRO A 360 -3.14 20.33 16.85
N GLN A 361 -2.05 20.35 17.62
CA GLN A 361 -0.78 19.73 17.23
C GLN A 361 -0.89 18.21 16.98
N THR A 362 -1.88 17.58 17.61
CA THR A 362 -2.21 16.16 17.46
C THR A 362 -2.95 15.84 16.16
N MET A 363 -3.45 16.85 15.44
CA MET A 363 -4.22 16.68 14.20
C MET A 363 -3.34 16.96 12.97
N ARG A 364 -3.27 15.99 12.06
CA ARG A 364 -2.49 16.08 10.81
C ARG A 364 -3.41 15.84 9.61
N PHE A 365 -3.27 16.67 8.59
CA PHE A 365 -4.01 16.62 7.31
C PHE A 365 -3.09 16.23 6.15
#